data_AF-A0A849BG65-F1
#
_entry.id   AF-A0A849BG65-F1
#
_cell.length_a   1.000
_cell.length_b   1.000
_cell.length_c   1.000
_cell.angle_alpha   90.00
_cell.angle_beta   90.00
_cell.angle_gamma   90.00
#
_symmetry.space_group_name_H-M   'P 1'
#
loop_
_entity.id
_entity.type
_entity.pdbx_description
1 polymer ?
#
loop_
_entity_poly.entity_id
_entity_poly.type
_entity_poly.pdbx_seq_one_letter_code
_entity_poly.pdbx_strand_id
1 'polypeptide(L)'
;TWRALAAASTVAWATAPEDARVTLAGEDAPASELAERLLLDLVVHAWDVRAALAAGRDAGGRGASEAKGDVGGSGACVEHCLAWVRAHQRLLAGSGRFGTPAEPRSADPLDQLLALVGRRP
;
A
#
# COMPACT_ATOMS: atom_id res chain seq x y z
N THR A 1 -2.46 14.13 -18.77
CA THR A 1 -2.57 14.60 -17.36
C THR A 1 -2.74 13.39 -16.46
N TRP A 2 -2.49 13.53 -15.15
CA TRP A 2 -2.67 12.44 -14.19
C TRP A 2 -4.09 11.84 -14.18
N ARG A 3 -5.13 12.68 -14.32
CA ARG A 3 -6.52 12.21 -14.39
C ARG A 3 -6.79 11.32 -15.61
N ALA A 4 -6.26 11.68 -16.77
CA ALA A 4 -6.43 10.89 -17.99
C ALA A 4 -5.73 9.53 -17.89
N LEU A 5 -4.54 9.49 -17.30
CA LEU A 5 -3.79 8.25 -17.06
C LEU A 5 -4.50 7.34 -16.06
N ALA A 6 -5.03 7.89 -14.96
CA ALA A 6 -5.80 7.13 -13.99
C ALA A 6 -7.05 6.50 -14.63
N ALA A 7 -7.81 7.27 -15.42
CA ALA A 7 -8.98 6.76 -16.13
C ALA A 7 -8.62 5.64 -17.12
N ALA A 8 -7.54 5.81 -17.90
CA ALA A 8 -7.06 4.79 -18.82
C ALA A 8 -6.61 3.51 -18.09
N SER A 9 -5.92 3.66 -16.95
CA SER A 9 -5.50 2.54 -16.12
C SER A 9 -6.69 1.77 -15.54
N THR A 10 -7.73 2.47 -15.08
CA THR A 10 -8.96 1.82 -14.60
C THR A 10 -9.61 0.98 -15.69
N VAL A 11 -9.73 1.52 -16.91
CA VAL A 11 -10.29 0.77 -18.05
C VAL A 11 -9.41 -0.45 -18.36
N ALA A 12 -8.09 -0.28 -18.44
CA ALA A 12 -7.17 -1.36 -18.74
C ALA A 12 -7.30 -2.54 -17.76
N TRP A 13 -7.36 -2.26 -16.45
CA TRP A 13 -7.56 -3.30 -15.44
C TRP A 13 -8.95 -3.95 -15.51
N ALA A 14 -10.00 -3.17 -15.79
CA ALA A 14 -11.36 -3.70 -15.90
C ALA A 14 -11.57 -4.60 -17.11
N THR A 15 -10.77 -4.44 -18.16
CA THR A 15 -10.87 -5.21 -19.41
C THR A 15 -9.77 -6.25 -19.61
N ALA A 16 -8.83 -6.36 -18.66
CA ALA A 16 -7.74 -7.31 -18.76
C ALA A 16 -8.27 -8.76 -18.70
N PRO A 17 -7.76 -9.68 -19.53
CA PRO A 17 -8.05 -11.11 -19.40
C PRO A 17 -7.64 -11.64 -18.01
N GLU A 18 -8.39 -12.58 -17.45
CA GLU A 18 -8.08 -13.19 -16.14
C GLU A 18 -6.73 -13.92 -16.14
N ASP A 19 -6.32 -14.48 -17.28
CA ASP A 19 -5.06 -15.19 -17.48
C ASP A 19 -3.94 -14.29 -18.01
N ALA A 20 -4.15 -12.97 -18.05
CA ALA A 20 -3.16 -12.02 -18.50
C ALA A 20 -1.84 -12.19 -17.74
N ARG A 21 -0.71 -12.12 -18.46
CA ARG A 21 0.63 -12.24 -17.91
C ARG A 21 1.41 -10.95 -18.10
N VAL A 22 2.31 -10.67 -17.17
CA VAL A 22 3.18 -9.50 -17.17
C VAL A 22 4.59 -9.92 -16.75
N THR A 23 5.61 -9.22 -17.25
CA THR A 23 6.99 -9.44 -16.83
C THR A 23 7.34 -8.48 -15.70
N LEU A 24 7.60 -9.00 -14.50
CA LEU A 24 7.97 -8.28 -13.29
C LEU A 24 9.42 -8.56 -12.94
N ALA A 25 10.29 -7.54 -13.03
CA ALA A 25 11.72 -7.65 -12.68
C ALA A 25 12.45 -8.82 -13.38
N GLY A 26 12.05 -9.16 -14.60
CA GLY A 26 12.63 -10.25 -15.40
C GLY A 26 11.95 -11.61 -15.24
N GLU A 27 10.90 -11.70 -14.41
CA GLU A 27 10.10 -12.93 -14.23
C GLU A 27 8.69 -12.75 -14.79
N ASP A 28 8.15 -13.78 -15.44
CA ASP A 28 6.76 -13.77 -15.90
C ASP A 28 5.81 -14.14 -14.76
N ALA A 29 4.86 -13.25 -14.45
CA ALA A 29 3.87 -13.41 -13.42
C ALA A 29 2.44 -13.19 -13.96
N PRO A 30 1.40 -13.73 -13.31
CA PRO A 30 0.02 -13.33 -13.56
C PRO A 30 -0.16 -11.82 -13.34
N ALA A 31 -1.02 -11.17 -14.14
CA ALA A 31 -1.35 -9.76 -13.96
C ALA A 31 -1.99 -9.47 -12.58
N SER A 32 -2.68 -10.46 -11.99
CA SER A 32 -3.19 -10.37 -10.62
C SER A 32 -2.08 -10.14 -9.59
N GLU A 33 -0.90 -10.76 -9.77
CA GLU A 33 0.25 -10.52 -8.89
C GLU A 33 0.75 -9.07 -8.98
N LEU A 34 0.69 -8.46 -10.17
CA LEU A 34 0.98 -7.04 -10.33
C LEU A 34 -0.08 -6.18 -9.64
N ALA A 35 -1.36 -6.54 -9.73
CA ALA A 35 -2.44 -5.82 -9.05
C ALA A 35 -2.25 -5.79 -7.53
N GLU A 36 -1.85 -6.93 -6.93
CA GLU A 36 -1.56 -7.03 -5.49
C GLU A 36 -0.40 -6.13 -5.08
N ARG A 37 0.70 -6.15 -5.86
CA ARG A 37 1.87 -5.30 -5.59
C ARG A 37 1.54 -3.81 -5.71
N LEU A 38 0.76 -3.42 -6.71
CA LEU A 38 0.32 -2.03 -6.89
C LEU A 38 -0.63 -1.58 -5.79
N LEU A 39 -1.55 -2.45 -5.34
CA LEU A 39 -2.46 -2.15 -4.24
C LEU A 39 -1.68 -1.93 -2.94
N LEU A 40 -0.71 -2.80 -2.62
CA LEU A 40 0.16 -2.65 -1.46
C LEU A 40 0.91 -1.30 -1.50
N ASP A 41 1.55 -0.99 -2.62
CA ASP A 41 2.26 0.29 -2.80
C ASP A 41 1.32 1.48 -2.59
N LEU A 42 0.11 1.44 -3.17
CA LEU A 42 -0.88 2.51 -3.02
C LEU A 42 -1.32 2.69 -1.58
N VAL A 43 -1.60 1.61 -0.85
CA VAL A 43 -2.01 1.67 0.56
C VAL A 43 -0.89 2.25 1.43
N VAL A 44 0.33 1.76 1.29
CA VAL A 44 1.49 2.21 2.08
C VAL A 44 1.85 3.66 1.75
N HIS A 45 1.90 4.05 0.47
CA HIS A 45 2.26 5.42 0.10
C HIS A 45 1.15 6.44 0.35
N ALA A 46 -0.12 6.04 0.27
CA ALA A 46 -1.21 6.91 0.71
C ALA A 46 -1.11 7.21 2.22
N TRP A 47 -0.68 6.22 3.02
CA TRP A 47 -0.35 6.44 4.42
C TRP A 47 0.86 7.37 4.59
N ASP A 48 1.98 7.12 3.90
CA ASP A 48 3.20 7.94 3.96
C ASP A 48 2.88 9.44 3.71
N VAL A 49 2.10 9.74 2.66
CA VAL A 49 1.68 11.12 2.32
C VAL A 49 0.87 11.76 3.43
N ARG A 50 -0.08 11.03 4.02
CA ARG A 50 -0.92 11.56 5.11
C ARG A 50 -0.14 11.77 6.39
N ALA A 51 0.76 10.84 6.73
CA ALA A 51 1.65 10.97 7.87
C ALA A 51 2.54 12.22 7.73
N ALA A 52 3.11 12.45 6.54
CA ALA A 52 3.89 13.64 6.24
C ALA A 52 3.06 14.93 6.35
N LEU A 53 1.83 14.93 5.82
CA LEU A 53 0.92 16.09 5.95
C LEU A 53 0.51 16.36 7.39
N ALA A 54 0.30 15.32 8.21
CA ALA A 54 0.02 15.47 9.64
C ALA A 54 1.22 16.09 10.37
N ALA A 55 2.42 15.53 10.18
CA ALA A 55 3.65 16.07 10.76
C ALA A 55 3.92 17.53 10.33
N GLY A 56 3.64 17.87 9.07
CA GLY A 56 3.77 19.24 8.56
C GLY A 56 2.71 20.21 9.10
N ARG A 57 1.49 19.74 9.41
CA ARG A 57 0.43 20.54 10.05
C ARG A 57 0.67 20.75 11.54
N ASP A 58 1.29 19.79 12.21
CA ASP A 58 1.69 19.91 13.61
C ASP A 58 2.82 20.94 13.79
N ALA A 59 3.69 21.15 12.79
CA ALA A 59 4.65 22.25 12.77
C ALA A 59 4.01 23.65 12.64
N GLY A 60 2.72 23.73 12.27
CA GLY A 60 1.92 24.96 12.09
C GLY A 60 0.80 25.17 13.10
N GLY A 61 0.72 24.38 14.17
CA GLY A 61 -0.21 24.62 15.28
C GLY A 61 -1.70 24.34 15.04
N ARG A 62 -2.07 23.58 14.00
CA ARG A 62 -3.43 23.02 13.87
C ARG A 62 -3.36 21.50 13.90
N GLY A 63 -3.56 20.99 15.11
CA GLY A 63 -3.23 19.64 15.52
C GLY A 63 -3.90 18.52 14.73
N ALA A 64 -3.17 17.42 14.69
CA ALA A 64 -3.44 16.00 14.43
C ALA A 64 -4.88 15.43 14.54
N SER A 65 -5.91 16.20 14.88
CA SER A 65 -7.28 15.69 15.05
C SER A 65 -8.04 15.43 13.74
N GLU A 66 -7.69 16.09 12.63
CA GLU A 66 -8.36 15.90 11.33
C GLU A 66 -7.77 14.77 10.49
N ALA A 67 -6.66 14.15 10.93
CA ALA A 67 -6.06 13.00 10.26
C ALA A 67 -6.82 11.68 10.51
N LYS A 68 -7.91 11.71 11.30
CA LYS A 68 -8.84 10.58 11.51
C LYS A 68 -9.95 10.50 10.44
N GLY A 69 -9.89 11.31 9.38
CA GLY A 69 -10.74 11.16 8.21
C GLY A 69 -10.27 10.00 7.34
N ASP A 70 -10.94 8.85 7.48
CA ASP A 70 -10.84 7.64 6.65
C ASP A 70 -9.39 7.25 6.32
N VAL A 71 -8.78 6.54 7.27
CA VAL A 71 -7.36 6.21 7.29
C VAL A 71 -7.05 5.22 6.17
N GLY A 72 -6.37 5.69 5.11
CA GLY A 72 -5.55 4.84 4.25
C GLY A 72 -6.29 3.72 3.50
N GLY A 73 -7.03 4.08 2.45
CA GLY A 73 -7.83 3.08 1.71
C GLY A 73 -9.04 2.63 2.52
N SER A 74 -10.02 2.00 1.87
CA SER A 74 -11.08 1.33 2.62
C SER A 74 -10.42 0.37 3.62
N GLY A 75 -10.98 0.19 4.83
CA GLY A 75 -10.47 -0.81 5.79
C GLY A 75 -10.28 -2.19 5.14
N ALA A 76 -11.12 -2.52 4.15
CA ALA A 76 -10.98 -3.71 3.31
C ALA A 76 -9.65 -3.79 2.54
N CYS A 77 -9.14 -2.68 2.01
CA CYS A 77 -7.84 -2.65 1.32
C CYS A 77 -6.68 -2.90 2.29
N VAL A 78 -6.74 -2.34 3.50
CA VAL A 78 -5.72 -2.57 4.53
C VAL A 78 -5.71 -4.03 4.97
N GLU A 79 -6.89 -4.59 5.26
CA GLU A 79 -7.03 -5.99 5.65
C GLU A 79 -6.55 -6.94 4.56
N HIS A 80 -6.93 -6.66 3.30
CA HIS A 80 -6.48 -7.43 2.14
C HIS A 80 -4.96 -7.39 1.99
N CYS A 81 -4.35 -6.19 2.03
CA CYS A 81 -2.90 -6.03 1.97
C CYS A 81 -2.19 -6.73 3.13
N LEU A 82 -2.74 -6.65 4.36
CA LEU A 82 -2.19 -7.33 5.52
C LEU A 82 -2.19 -8.85 5.33
N ALA A 83 -3.29 -9.41 4.83
CA ALA A 83 -3.38 -10.83 4.53
C ALA A 83 -2.37 -11.25 3.45
N TRP A 84 -2.26 -10.47 2.37
CA TRP A 84 -1.32 -10.75 1.29
C TRP A 84 0.13 -10.65 1.76
N VAL A 85 0.51 -9.61 2.50
CA VAL A 85 1.87 -9.42 3.04
C VAL A 85 2.26 -10.57 3.97
N ARG A 86 1.34 -11.05 4.82
CA ARG A 86 1.57 -12.22 5.68
C ARG A 86 1.85 -13.48 4.89
N ALA A 87 1.12 -13.71 3.79
CA ALA A 87 1.34 -14.86 2.93
C ALA A 87 2.67 -14.78 2.14
N HIS A 88 3.20 -13.56 1.92
CA HIS A 88 4.33 -13.31 1.02
C HIS A 88 5.56 -12.67 1.68
N GLN A 89 5.75 -12.84 3.00
CA GLN A 89 6.86 -12.20 3.74
C GLN A 89 8.25 -12.46 3.13
N ARG A 90 8.50 -13.66 2.59
CA ARG A 90 9.78 -14.00 1.94
C ARG A 90 10.02 -13.20 0.65
N LEU A 91 8.98 -13.04 -0.16
CA LEU A 91 9.03 -12.23 -1.38
C LEU A 91 9.38 -10.79 -1.05
N LEU A 92 8.80 -10.25 0.03
CA LEU A 92 9.00 -8.88 0.46
C LEU A 92 10.39 -8.65 1.05
N ALA A 93 10.88 -9.56 1.89
CA ALA A 93 12.22 -9.49 2.47
C ALA A 93 13.33 -9.44 1.40
N GLY A 94 13.15 -10.14 0.27
CA GLY A 94 14.09 -10.14 -0.85
C GLY A 94 13.96 -8.97 -1.82
N SER A 95 12.92 -8.13 -1.69
CA SER A 95 12.59 -7.12 -2.70
C SER A 95 13.46 -5.86 -2.65
N GLY A 96 14.06 -5.55 -1.49
CA GLY A 96 14.74 -4.28 -1.24
C GLY A 96 13.83 -3.03 -1.28
N ARG A 97 12.50 -3.20 -1.40
CA ARG A 97 11.53 -2.09 -1.53
C ARG A 97 10.98 -1.62 -0.18
N PHE A 98 10.96 -2.50 0.82
CA PHE A 98 10.42 -2.23 2.15
C PHE A 98 11.51 -2.19 3.21
N GLY A 99 11.20 -1.53 4.33
CA GLY A 99 12.10 -1.47 5.47
C GLY A 99 12.16 -2.81 6.21
N THR A 100 13.08 -2.93 7.16
CA THR A 100 13.12 -4.09 8.06
C THR A 100 11.81 -4.17 8.85
N PRO A 101 11.10 -5.31 8.84
CA PRO A 101 9.91 -5.49 9.66
C PRO A 101 10.17 -5.21 11.14
N ALA A 102 9.17 -4.67 11.82
CA ALA A 102 9.20 -4.37 13.26
C ALA A 102 8.02 -5.01 13.98
N GLU A 103 8.05 -4.97 15.32
CA GLU A 103 6.92 -5.38 16.15
C GLU A 103 5.79 -4.34 16.05
N PRO A 104 4.53 -4.74 15.82
CA PRO A 104 3.39 -3.83 15.85
C PRO A 104 3.14 -3.28 17.25
N ARG A 105 2.56 -2.08 17.34
CA ARG A 105 2.23 -1.40 18.61
C ARG A 105 0.82 -1.74 19.11
N SER A 106 -0.02 -2.30 18.24
CA SER A 106 -1.43 -2.55 18.49
C SER A 106 -1.99 -3.67 17.60
N ALA A 107 -3.23 -4.06 17.88
CA ALA A 107 -4.00 -4.99 17.05
C ALA A 107 -4.70 -4.31 15.86
N ASP A 108 -4.47 -3.02 15.61
CA ASP A 108 -5.02 -2.33 14.45
C ASP A 108 -4.42 -2.89 13.14
N PRO A 109 -5.23 -3.23 12.11
CA PRO A 109 -4.73 -3.82 10.87
C PRO A 109 -3.70 -2.95 10.14
N LEU A 110 -3.84 -1.62 10.20
CA LEU A 110 -2.90 -0.72 9.55
C LEU A 110 -1.57 -0.70 10.31
N ASP A 111 -1.60 -0.62 11.63
CA ASP A 111 -0.37 -0.70 12.45
C ASP A 111 0.38 -2.02 12.22
N GLN A 112 -0.35 -3.14 12.11
CA GLN A 112 0.24 -4.44 11.76
C GLN A 112 0.84 -4.46 10.35
N LEU A 113 0.13 -3.91 9.35
CA LEU A 113 0.62 -3.82 7.98
C LEU A 113 1.91 -2.97 7.91
N LEU A 114 1.89 -1.79 8.51
CA LEU A 114 3.01 -0.85 8.54
C LEU A 114 4.23 -1.46 9.21
N ALA A 115 4.05 -2.15 10.34
CA ALA A 115 5.12 -2.84 11.02
C ALA A 115 5.79 -3.91 10.12
N LEU A 116 5.00 -4.68 9.37
CA LEU A 116 5.51 -5.70 8.44
C LEU A 116 6.28 -5.11 7.25
N VAL A 117 5.93 -3.91 6.80
CA VAL A 117 6.65 -3.22 5.70
C VAL A 117 7.76 -2.29 6.21
N GLY A 118 8.07 -2.34 7.50
CA GLY A 118 9.14 -1.56 8.14
C GLY A 118 8.85 -0.06 8.22
N ARG A 119 7.57 0.32 8.26
CA ARG A 119 7.13 1.69 8.55
C ARG A 119 6.88 1.84 10.05
N ARG A 120 7.20 3.03 10.57
CA ARG A 120 6.92 3.38 11.97
C ARG A 120 5.75 4.36 11.99
N PRO A 121 4.58 3.94 12.49
CA PRO A 121 3.45 4.83 12.64
C PRO A 121 3.58 5.76 13.86
#